data_AF-A0A520M7I7-F1
#
_entry.id   AF-A0A520M7I7-F1
#
_cell.length_a   1.000
_cell.length_b   1.000
_cell.length_c   1.000
_cell.angle_alpha   90.00
_cell.angle_beta   90.00
_cell.angle_gamma   90.00
#
_symmetry.space_group_name_H-M   'P 1'
#
loop_
_entity.id
_entity.type
_entity.pdbx_description
1 polymer ?
#
loop_
_entity_poly.entity_id
_entity_poly.type
_entity_poly.pdbx_seq_one_letter_code
_entity_poly.pdbx_strand_id
1 'polypeptide(L)' 'MKDGNLFSKKTQMDQGPDQTIIIFGARFILRTDQELILLGRHCQSSRLEEEGFHFKFSKLNEALEDLTSSNQS' A
#
# COMPACT_ATOMS: atom_id res chain seq x y z
N MET A 1 19.45 8.54 28.18
CA MET A 1 18.00 8.73 28.43
C MET A 1 17.61 10.15 28.08
N LYS A 2 17.13 10.36 26.85
CA LYS A 2 16.31 11.50 26.43
C LYS A 2 15.46 11.00 25.27
N ASP A 3 14.43 10.25 25.62
CA ASP A 3 13.36 9.85 24.72
C ASP A 3 12.53 11.10 24.45
N GLY A 4 12.69 11.65 23.26
CA GLY A 4 12.19 12.98 22.95
C GLY A 4 12.01 13.16 21.46
N ASN A 5 10.91 12.59 20.96
CA ASN A 5 10.23 13.03 19.75
C ASN A 5 10.84 12.65 18.39
N LEU A 6 11.05 11.35 18.17
CA LEU A 6 11.28 10.80 16.82
C LEU A 6 9.96 10.59 16.03
N PHE A 7 8.79 10.82 16.65
CA PHE A 7 7.47 10.64 16.04
C PHE A 7 6.92 11.91 15.34
N SER A 8 7.54 13.08 15.50
CA SER A 8 7.05 14.32 14.88
C SER A 8 7.41 14.50 13.40
N LYS A 9 8.03 13.51 12.72
CA LYS A 9 8.44 13.62 11.31
C LYS A 9 7.84 12.58 10.35
N LYS A 10 6.70 11.95 10.69
CA LYS A 10 5.97 11.04 9.78
C LYS A 10 4.53 11.47 9.51
N THR A 11 4.28 12.76 9.41
CA THR A 11 3.06 13.28 8.76
C THR A 11 3.47 14.18 7.60
N GLN A 12 4.41 13.70 6.78
CA GLN A 12 4.41 14.13 5.40
C GLN A 12 3.16 13.49 4.80
N MET A 13 2.18 14.35 4.55
CA MET A 13 1.00 14.05 3.75
C MET A 13 1.47 13.44 2.44
N ASP A 14 1.46 12.11 2.37
CA ASP A 14 1.44 11.40 1.10
C ASP A 14 0.07 11.70 0.49
N GLN A 15 0.02 12.74 -0.33
CA GLN A 15 -1.15 13.06 -1.14
C GLN A 15 -1.25 11.95 -2.20
N GLY A 16 -1.68 10.76 -1.76
CA GLY A 16 -2.18 9.72 -2.65
C GLY A 16 -3.27 10.30 -3.54
N PRO A 17 -3.68 9.60 -4.62
CA PRO A 17 -4.64 10.15 -5.56
C PRO A 17 -5.86 10.65 -4.79
N ASP A 18 -6.25 11.90 -5.05
CA ASP A 18 -7.38 12.56 -4.40
C ASP A 18 -8.50 11.53 -4.26
N GLN A 19 -8.96 11.29 -3.04
CA GLN A 19 -9.88 10.18 -2.74
C GLN A 19 -11.08 10.17 -3.70
N THR A 20 -11.46 11.34 -4.19
CA THR A 20 -12.41 11.58 -5.28
C THR A 20 -12.14 10.76 -6.54
N ILE A 21 -10.90 10.74 -7.05
CA ILE A 21 -10.50 9.98 -8.24
C ILE A 21 -10.66 8.48 -8.00
N ILE A 22 -10.37 8.03 -6.79
CA ILE A 22 -10.39 6.61 -6.44
C ILE A 22 -11.83 6.14 -6.23
N ILE A 23 -12.63 6.92 -5.52
CA ILE A 23 -14.08 6.75 -5.39
C ILE A 23 -14.72 6.73 -6.79
N PHE A 24 -14.35 7.65 -7.67
CA PHE A 24 -14.85 7.71 -9.04
C PHE A 24 -14.45 6.46 -9.85
N GLY A 25 -13.17 6.09 -9.84
CA GLY A 25 -12.66 4.90 -10.54
C GLY A 25 -13.31 3.61 -10.03
N ALA A 26 -13.45 3.47 -8.71
CA ALA A 26 -14.10 2.33 -8.08
C ALA A 26 -15.54 2.13 -8.57
N ARG A 27 -16.35 3.19 -8.59
CA ARG A 27 -17.78 3.10 -8.95
C ARG A 27 -18.01 3.05 -10.46
N PHE A 28 -17.28 3.84 -11.25
CA PHE A 28 -17.56 4.00 -12.67
C PHE A 28 -16.72 3.07 -13.57
N ILE A 29 -15.49 2.74 -13.18
CA ILE A 29 -14.58 1.91 -14.00
C ILE A 29 -14.60 0.45 -13.50
N LEU A 30 -14.37 0.25 -12.20
CA LEU A 30 -14.17 -1.07 -11.60
C LEU A 30 -15.47 -1.72 -11.10
N ARG A 31 -16.58 -0.97 -11.05
CA ARG A 31 -17.89 -1.40 -10.48
C ARG A 31 -17.75 -2.08 -9.11
N THR A 32 -16.78 -1.66 -8.31
CA THR A 32 -16.44 -2.23 -7.01
C THR A 32 -16.85 -1.28 -5.89
N ASP A 33 -17.13 -1.83 -4.72
CA ASP A 33 -17.45 -1.03 -3.53
C ASP A 33 -16.27 -0.10 -3.18
N GLN A 34 -16.59 1.19 -3.03
CA GLN A 34 -15.62 2.26 -2.77
C GLN A 34 -15.03 2.15 -1.37
N GLU A 35 -15.81 1.65 -0.40
CA GLU A 35 -15.36 1.48 0.98
C GLU A 35 -14.28 0.40 1.06
N LEU A 36 -14.37 -0.67 0.24
CA LEU A 36 -13.35 -1.72 0.19
C LEU A 36 -11.99 -1.21 -0.30
N ILE A 37 -11.99 -0.26 -1.25
CA ILE A 37 -10.75 0.32 -1.80
C ILE A 37 -10.10 1.31 -0.82
N LEU A 38 -10.89 1.94 0.06
CA LEU A 38 -10.36 2.81 1.12
C LEU A 38 -9.83 1.97 2.28
N LEU A 39 -10.55 0.93 2.70
CA LEU A 39 -10.18 0.06 3.81
C LEU A 39 -8.97 -0.84 3.47
N GLY A 40 -8.86 -1.33 2.24
CA GLY A 40 -7.74 -2.17 1.81
C GLY A 40 -6.42 -1.41 1.60
N ARG A 41 -6.44 -0.07 1.58
CA ARG A 41 -5.27 0.74 1.21
C ARG A 41 -4.19 0.83 2.27
N HIS A 42 -4.53 0.52 3.52
CA HIS A 42 -3.63 0.67 4.68
C HIS A 42 -3.35 -0.66 5.38
N CYS A 43 -3.34 -1.76 4.64
CA CYS A 43 -2.85 -3.04 5.16
C CYS A 43 -1.32 -3.03 5.27
N GLN A 44 -0.79 -2.66 6.44
CA GLN A 44 0.62 -2.79 6.76
C GLN A 44 0.85 -4.07 7.57
N SER A 45 1.82 -4.89 7.14
CA SER A 45 2.17 -6.16 7.79
C SER A 45 3.13 -5.98 8.97
N SER A 46 2.78 -5.12 9.94
CA SER A 46 3.66 -4.75 11.06
C SER A 46 4.17 -5.95 11.86
N ARG A 47 3.31 -6.94 12.10
CA ARG A 47 3.67 -8.14 12.89
C ARG A 47 4.69 -9.05 12.20
N LEU A 48 4.67 -9.10 10.87
CA LEU A 48 5.66 -9.87 10.09
C LEU A 48 7.04 -9.19 10.15
N GLU A 49 7.08 -7.86 10.11
CA GLU A 49 8.32 -7.10 10.30
C GLU A 49 8.90 -7.29 11.71
N GLU A 50 8.04 -7.29 12.74
CA GLU A 50 8.44 -7.55 14.13
C GLU A 50 9.04 -8.94 14.35
N GLU A 51 8.54 -9.95 13.64
CA GLU A 51 9.07 -11.33 13.68
C GLU A 51 10.31 -11.52 12.80
N GLY A 52 10.81 -10.45 12.15
CA GLY A 52 12.01 -10.50 11.30
C GLY A 52 11.78 -11.12 9.92
N PHE A 53 10.53 -11.17 9.45
CA PHE A 53 10.21 -11.67 8.12
C PHE A 53 10.68 -10.71 7.03
N HIS A 54 11.34 -11.24 6.00
CA HIS A 54 11.77 -10.48 4.84
C HIS A 54 10.93 -10.85 3.62
N PHE A 55 10.22 -9.88 3.06
CA PHE A 55 9.48 -10.06 1.82
C PHE A 55 10.44 -10.23 0.64
N LYS A 56 10.19 -11.26 -0.19
CA LYS A 56 10.89 -11.45 -1.47
C LYS A 56 10.72 -10.22 -2.39
N PHE A 57 9.53 -9.62 -2.37
CA PHE A 57 9.19 -8.41 -3.10
C PHE A 57 8.62 -7.39 -2.13
N SER A 58 9.38 -6.33 -1.87
CA SER A 58 8.98 -5.27 -0.94
C SER A 58 8.02 -4.27 -1.59
N LYS A 59 8.00 -4.24 -2.93
CA LYS A 59 7.17 -3.34 -3.73
C LYS A 59 6.28 -4.14 -4.67
N LEU A 60 5.06 -3.66 -4.85
CA LEU A 60 4.08 -4.27 -5.77
C LEU A 60 4.63 -4.41 -7.20
N ASN A 61 5.35 -3.38 -7.69
CA ASN A 61 5.90 -3.40 -9.05
C ASN A 61 6.89 -4.54 -9.27
N GLU A 62 7.74 -4.83 -8.27
CA GLU A 62 8.72 -5.92 -8.34
C GLU A 62 8.01 -7.28 -8.46
N ALA A 63 6.93 -7.48 -7.70
CA ALA A 63 6.12 -8.69 -7.76
C ALA A 63 5.36 -8.85 -9.09
N LEU A 64 4.83 -7.74 -9.64
CA LEU A 64 4.11 -7.75 -10.93
C LEU A 64 5.06 -8.03 -12.10
N GLU A 65 6.28 -7.49 -12.07
CA GLU A 65 7.28 -7.74 -13.09
C GLU A 65 7.68 -9.23 -13.13
N ASP A 66 7.92 -9.84 -11.97
CA ASP A 66 8.20 -11.29 -11.84
C ASP A 66 7.04 -12.13 -12.42
N LEU A 67 5.80 -11.80 -12.04
CA LEU A 67 4.61 -12.53 -12.46
C LEU A 67 4.34 -12.43 -13.97
N THR A 68 4.48 -11.25 -14.56
CA THR A 68 4.22 -11.04 -15.99
C THR A 68 5.34 -11.57 -16.87
N SER A 69 6.59 -11.52 -16.40
CA SER A 69 7.73 -12.13 -17.09
C SER A 69 7.63 -13.66 -17.10
N SER A 70 7.08 -14.26 -16.04
CA SER A 70 6.90 -15.72 -15.94
C SER A 70 5.82 -16.31 -16.87
N ASN A 71 4.88 -15.50 -17.37
CA ASN A 71 3.74 -15.95 -18.20
C ASN A 71 3.98 -15.84 -19.71
N GLN A 72 5.18 -15.46 -20.17
CA GLN A 72 5.51 -15.31 -21.59
C GLN A 72 6.18 -16.55 -22.22
N SER A 73 5.95 -17.75 -21.67
CA SER A 73 6.55 -19.00 -22.19
C SER A 73 5.62 -19.81 -23.08
#